data_AF-A0A965IR35-F1
#
_entry.id   AF-A0A965IR35-F1
#
_cell.length_a   1.000
_cell.length_b   1.000
_cell.length_c   1.000
_cell.angle_alpha   90.00
_cell.angle_beta   90.00
_cell.angle_gamma   90.00
#
_symmetry.space_group_name_H-M   'P 1'
#
loop_
_entity.id
_entity.type
_entity.pdbx_description
1 polymer ?
#
loop_
_entity_poly.entity_id
_entity_poly.type
_entity_poly.pdbx_seq_one_letter_code
_entity_poly.pdbx_strand_id
1 'polypeptide(L)' 'MSYNKVMLLAKAKTDYLEYLEIEQGRSQKTIQNYDHYLTRLLDFAGEISVTDINSELVRKWRLWRQLHRTTQR' A
#
# COMPACT_ATOMS: atom_id res chain seq x y z
N MET A 1 -22.06 0.40 -19.38
CA MET A 1 -21.77 1.44 -18.38
C MET A 1 -20.49 1.02 -17.69
N SER A 2 -19.42 1.83 -17.77
CA SER A 2 -18.09 1.46 -17.29
C SER A 2 -18.08 1.37 -15.76
N TYR A 3 -17.87 0.19 -15.19
CA TYR A 3 -17.66 -0.01 -13.75
C TYR A 3 -16.25 0.44 -13.35
N ASN A 4 -15.86 1.69 -13.65
CA ASN A 4 -14.71 2.30 -13.00
C ASN A 4 -15.16 2.82 -11.63
N LYS A 5 -15.47 1.88 -10.73
CA LYS A 5 -15.70 2.19 -9.33
C LYS A 5 -14.34 2.58 -8.77
N VAL A 6 -14.14 3.87 -8.51
CA VAL A 6 -12.92 4.42 -7.90
C VAL A 6 -12.71 3.69 -6.57
N MET A 7 -11.79 2.74 -6.54
CA MET A 7 -11.50 1.93 -5.36
C MET A 7 -10.46 2.67 -4.53
N LEU A 8 -10.80 3.02 -3.28
CA LEU A 8 -9.83 3.60 -2.35
C LEU A 8 -8.71 2.60 -2.06
N LEU A 9 -7.46 3.08 -2.04
CA LEU A 9 -6.29 2.24 -1.77
C LEU A 9 -6.37 1.61 -0.37
N ALA A 10 -6.92 2.32 0.62
CA ALA A 10 -7.11 1.79 1.96
C ALA A 10 -8.02 0.56 1.97
N LYS A 11 -9.10 0.59 1.19
CA LYS A 11 -10.01 -0.54 1.02
C LYS A 11 -9.31 -1.70 0.30
N ALA A 12 -8.65 -1.39 -0.82
CA ALA A 12 -7.92 -2.38 -1.62
C ALA A 12 -6.82 -3.09 -0.81
N LYS A 13 -6.15 -2.36 0.09
CA LYS A 13 -5.16 -2.92 1.03
C LYS A 13 -5.79 -3.99 1.91
N THR A 14 -6.92 -3.70 2.56
CA THR A 14 -7.61 -4.67 3.43
C THR A 14 -8.02 -5.91 2.65
N ASP A 15 -8.73 -5.72 1.53
CA ASP A 15 -9.22 -6.81 0.69
C ASP A 15 -8.04 -7.69 0.20
N TYR A 16 -6.91 -7.09 -0.17
CA TYR A 16 -5.70 -7.81 -0.60
C TYR A 16 -5.03 -8.60 0.53
N LEU A 17 -4.95 -8.05 1.75
CA LEU A 17 -4.34 -8.75 2.89
C LEU A 17 -5.20 -9.94 3.33
N GLU A 18 -6.52 -9.80 3.34
CA GLU A 18 -7.46 -10.89 3.62
C GLU A 18 -7.35 -12.01 2.58
N TYR A 19 -7.28 -11.64 1.29
CA TYR A 19 -7.02 -12.58 0.20
C TYR A 19 -5.71 -13.35 0.41
N LEU A 20 -4.63 -12.66 0.79
CA LEU A 20 -3.34 -13.31 1.05
C LEU A 20 -3.41 -14.28 2.24
N GLU A 21 -4.15 -13.94 3.28
CA GLU A 21 -4.26 -14.74 4.51
C GLU A 21 -5.14 -15.98 4.28
N ILE A 22 -6.34 -15.78 3.74
CA ILE A 22 -7.37 -16.83 3.67
C ILE A 22 -7.18 -17.68 2.41
N GLU A 23 -7.08 -17.04 1.24
CA GLU A 23 -7.09 -17.75 -0.04
C GLU A 23 -5.70 -18.25 -0.44
N GLN A 24 -4.65 -17.48 -0.12
CA GLN A 24 -3.27 -17.83 -0.46
C GLN A 24 -2.50 -18.49 0.68
N GLY A 25 -3.09 -18.61 1.88
CA GLY A 25 -2.48 -19.25 3.03
C GLY A 25 -1.11 -18.66 3.42
N ARG A 26 -0.89 -17.35 3.21
CA ARG A 26 0.39 -16.72 3.52
C ARG A 26 0.60 -16.64 5.03
N SER A 27 1.85 -16.77 5.46
CA SER A 27 2.20 -16.69 6.88
C SER A 27 1.82 -15.33 7.46
N GLN A 28 1.48 -15.29 8.76
CA GLN A 28 1.20 -14.05 9.49
C GLN A 28 2.34 -13.03 9.35
N LYS A 29 3.60 -13.50 9.36
CA LYS A 29 4.76 -12.63 9.13
C LYS A 29 4.76 -12.00 7.73
N THR A 30 4.30 -12.73 6.72
CA THR A 30 4.10 -12.17 5.37
C THR A 30 3.02 -11.10 5.42
N ILE A 31 1.85 -11.37 6.00
CA ILE A 31 0.77 -10.38 6.12
C ILE A 31 1.24 -9.10 6.81
N GLN A 32 1.91 -9.24 7.97
CA GLN A 32 2.47 -8.11 8.73
C GLN A 32 3.49 -7.30 7.91
N ASN A 33 4.36 -7.96 7.14
CA ASN A 33 5.33 -7.27 6.30
C ASN A 33 4.64 -6.46 5.18
N TYR A 34 3.63 -7.03 4.53
CA TYR A 34 2.89 -6.33 3.49
C TYR A 34 2.04 -5.19 4.07
N ASP A 35 1.34 -5.44 5.18
CA ASP A 35 0.58 -4.43 5.92
C ASP A 35 1.45 -3.23 6.29
N HIS A 36 2.65 -3.48 6.83
CA HIS A 36 3.60 -2.43 7.17
C HIS A 36 3.92 -1.53 5.96
N TYR A 37 4.33 -2.10 4.82
CA TYR A 37 4.71 -1.30 3.66
C TYR A 37 3.52 -0.59 3.00
N LEU A 38 2.35 -1.24 2.94
CA LEU A 38 1.13 -0.64 2.39
C LEU A 38 0.60 0.50 3.28
N THR A 39 0.70 0.35 4.60
CA THR A 39 0.38 1.43 5.56
C THR A 39 1.32 2.62 5.35
N ARG A 40 2.63 2.39 5.24
CA ARG A 40 3.60 3.45 4.98
C ARG A 40 3.40 4.14 3.63
N LEU A 41 2.81 3.46 2.65
CA LEU A 41 2.40 4.07 1.39
C LEU A 41 1.19 4.99 1.59
N LEU A 42 0.17 4.54 2.34
CA LEU A 42 -1.00 5.34 2.71
C LEU A 42 -0.61 6.58 3.54
N ASP A 43 0.29 6.44 4.51
CA ASP A 43 0.81 7.56 5.31
C ASP A 43 1.44 8.64 4.43
N PHE A 44 2.12 8.23 3.36
CA PHE A 44 2.78 9.13 2.42
C PHE A 44 1.81 9.75 1.41
N ALA A 45 0.90 8.95 0.85
CA ALA A 45 0.03 9.36 -0.24
C ALA A 45 -1.27 10.04 0.23
N GLY A 46 -1.68 9.80 1.48
CA GLY A 46 -2.97 10.20 1.99
C GLY A 46 -4.11 9.36 1.41
N GLU A 47 -5.31 9.95 1.37
CA GLU A 47 -6.49 9.30 0.80
C GLU A 47 -6.44 9.37 -0.72
N ILE A 48 -6.07 8.25 -1.35
CA ILE A 48 -6.01 8.10 -2.80
C ILE A 48 -6.77 6.86 -3.27
N SER A 49 -7.13 6.86 -4.54
CA SER A 49 -7.65 5.69 -5.24
C SER A 49 -6.52 4.82 -5.80
N VAL A 50 -6.82 3.57 -6.10
CA VAL A 50 -5.89 2.64 -6.77
C VAL A 50 -5.45 3.18 -8.13
N THR A 51 -6.33 3.91 -8.83
CA THR A 51 -6.03 4.52 -10.14
C THR A 51 -5.04 5.69 -10.06
N ASP A 52 -4.83 6.28 -8.88
CA ASP A 52 -3.85 7.34 -8.68
C ASP A 52 -2.41 6.80 -8.56
N ILE A 53 -2.25 5.49 -8.37
CA ILE A 53 -0.93 4.85 -8.26
C ILE A 53 -0.27 4.84 -9.65
N ASN A 54 0.79 5.62 -9.78
CA ASN A 54 1.63 5.66 -10.97
C ASN A 54 3.12 5.60 -10.61
N SER A 55 3.96 5.45 -11.62
CA SER A 55 5.42 5.32 -11.44
C SER A 55 6.05 6.50 -10.71
N GLU A 56 5.51 7.71 -10.91
CA GLU A 56 6.02 8.92 -10.28
C GLU A 56 5.68 8.96 -8.78
N LEU A 57 4.46 8.57 -8.39
CA LEU A 57 4.07 8.40 -6.99
C LEU A 57 4.97 7.38 -6.30
N VAL A 58 5.20 6.22 -6.93
CA VAL A 58 6.08 5.17 -6.40
C VAL A 58 7.53 5.65 -6.27
N ARG A 59 8.01 6.47 -7.22
CA ARG A 59 9.35 7.09 -7.15
C ARG A 59 9.46 8.03 -5.95
N LYS A 60 8.50 8.95 -5.77
CA LYS A 60 8.46 9.88 -4.64
C LYS A 60 8.38 9.17 -3.30
N TRP A 61 7.55 8.13 -3.20
CA TRP A 61 7.43 7.30 -1.99
C TRP A 61 8.77 6.62 -1.62
N ARG A 62 9.50 6.06 -2.60
CA ARG A 62 10.82 5.45 -2.35
C ARG A 62 11.83 6.47 -1.80
N LEU A 63 11.88 7.68 -2.37
CA LEU A 63 12.75 8.75 -1.89
C LEU A 63 12.37 9.18 -0.47
N TRP A 64 11.08 9.42 -0.23
CA TRP A 64 10.57 9.77 1.10
C TRP A 64 10.95 8.71 2.15
N ARG A 65 10.77 7.41 1.85
CA ARG A 65 11.18 6.32 2.76
C ARG A 65 12.68 6.32 3.04
N GLN A 66 13.52 6.59 2.05
CA GLN A 66 14.97 6.65 2.24
C GLN A 66 15.38 7.78 3.20
N LEU A 67 14.78 8.97 3.03
CA LEU A 67 15.04 10.14 3.88
C LEU A 67 14.61 9.91 5.34
N HIS A 68 13.46 9.27 5.56
CA HIS A 68 12.99 8.98 6.92
C HIS A 68 13.89 7.96 7.65
N ARG A 69 14.60 7.09 6.93
CA ARG A 69 15.59 6.18 7.53
C ARG A 69 16.88 6.89 7.92
N THR A 70 17.24 7.98 7.25
CA THR A 70 18.47 8.73 7.54
C THR A 70 18.32 9.71 8.69
N THR A 71 17.12 10.20 8.96
CA THR A 71 16.84 11.15 10.07
C THR A 71 16.75 10.47 11.45
N GLN A 72 16.57 9.14 11.51
CA GLN A 72 16.51 8.37 12.76
C GLN A 72 17.84 7.67 13.12
N ARG A 73 18.97 8.14 12.58
CA ARG A 73 20.31 7.63 12.87
C ARG A 73 21.19 8.68 13.51
#